data_AF-A0A1G7UCN5-F1
#
_entry.id   AF-A0A1G7UCN5-F1
#
_cell.length_a   1.000
_cell.length_b   1.000
_cell.length_c   1.000
_cell.angle_alpha   90.00
_cell.angle_beta   90.00
_cell.angle_gamma   90.00
#
_symmetry.space_group_name_H-M   'P 1'
#
loop_
_entity.id
_entity.type
_entity.pdbx_description
1 polymer ?
#
loop_
_entity_poly.entity_id
_entity_poly.type
_entity_poly.pdbx_seq_one_letter_code
_entity_poly.pdbx_strand_id
1 'polypeptide(L)' 'MDKRKVIEAYRRGFLTLQECAQVLGVEKTQIIGLLEYSESEPKSSTASDDNSLHATYKR' A
#
# COMPACT_ATOMS: atom_id res chain seq x y z
N MET A 1 6.41 12.19 -0.67
CA MET A 1 6.14 10.80 -0.25
C MET A 1 6.82 9.87 -1.25
N ASP A 2 7.38 8.75 -0.80
CA ASP A 2 8.07 7.82 -1.70
C ASP A 2 7.08 7.11 -2.63
N LYS A 3 7.44 6.94 -3.92
CA LYS A 3 6.65 6.20 -4.91
C LYS A 3 6.14 4.85 -4.39
N ARG A 4 7.00 4.11 -3.67
CA ARG A 4 6.65 2.79 -3.11
C ARG A 4 5.50 2.87 -2.10
N LYS A 5 5.55 3.85 -1.19
CA LYS A 5 4.50 4.07 -0.18
C LYS A 5 3.17 4.50 -0.81
N VAL A 6 3.23 5.31 -1.87
CA VAL A 6 2.05 5.72 -2.64
C VAL A 6 1.39 4.52 -3.32
N ILE A 7 2.17 3.67 -3.99
CA ILE A 7 1.67 2.43 -4.62
C ILE A 7 1.05 1.49 -3.60
N GLU A 8 1.72 1.28 -2.48
CA GLU A 8 1.23 0.40 -1.44
C GLU A 8 -0.09 0.90 -0.83
N ALA A 9 -0.19 2.21 -0.58
CA ALA A 9 -1.42 2.83 -0.11
C ALA A 9 -2.56 2.76 -1.15
N TYR A 10 -2.26 2.93 -2.44
CA TYR A 10 -3.24 2.72 -3.52
C TYR A 10 -3.74 1.27 -3.55
N ARG A 11 -2.84 0.28 -3.49
CA ARG A 11 -3.19 -1.15 -3.48
C ARG A 11 -4.00 -1.55 -2.25
N ARG A 12 -3.72 -0.92 -1.11
CA ARG A 12 -4.47 -1.10 0.14
C ARG A 12 -5.79 -0.33 0.18
N GLY A 13 -6.09 0.49 -0.83
CA GLY A 13 -7.33 1.28 -0.92
C GLY A 13 -7.34 2.56 -0.07
N PHE A 14 -6.21 2.97 0.48
CA PHE A 14 -6.08 4.22 1.25
C PHE A 14 -5.99 5.46 0.37
N LEU A 15 -5.59 5.30 -0.89
CA LEU A 15 -5.46 6.38 -1.85
C LEU A 15 -6.12 6.01 -3.17
N THR A 16 -6.68 7.01 -3.83
CA THR A 16 -7.14 6.93 -5.21
C THR A 16 -6.01 7.24 -6.19
N LEU A 17 -6.19 6.83 -7.45
CA LEU A 17 -5.21 7.08 -8.51
C LEU A 17 -4.96 8.58 -8.73
N GLN A 18 -5.96 9.42 -8.44
CA GLN A 18 -5.87 10.87 -8.54
C GLN A 18 -5.07 11.49 -7.39
N GLU A 19 -5.26 11.01 -6.17
CA GLU A 19 -4.46 11.46 -5.03
C GLU A 19 -3.00 11.03 -5.20
N CYS A 20 -2.76 9.83 -5.75
CA CYS A 20 -1.41 9.40 -6.09
C CYS A 20 -0.74 10.35 -7.09
N ALA A 21 -1.47 10.83 -8.10
CA ALA A 21 -0.99 11.78 -9.10
C ALA A 21 -0.61 13.12 -8.47
N GLN A 22 -1.45 13.62 -7.57
CA GLN A 22 -1.19 14.86 -6.84
C GLN A 22 0.00 14.75 -5.89
N VAL A 23 0.10 13.66 -5.13
CA VAL A 23 1.19 13.43 -4.17
C VAL A 23 2.54 13.25 -4.85
N LEU A 24 2.55 12.61 -6.03
CA LEU A 24 3.76 12.37 -6.82
C LEU A 24 4.07 13.50 -7.80
N GLY A 25 3.14 14.42 -8.03
CA GLY A 25 3.29 15.52 -9.00
C GLY A 25 3.39 15.02 -10.44
N VAL A 26 2.68 13.95 -10.80
CA VAL A 26 2.73 13.33 -12.14
C VAL A 26 1.34 13.12 -12.72
N GLU A 27 1.28 12.90 -14.03
CA GLU A 27 0.05 12.53 -14.76
C GLU A 27 -0.48 11.14 -14.36
N LYS A 28 -1.80 10.97 -14.38
CA LYS A 28 -2.48 9.70 -14.02
C LYS A 28 -1.97 8.51 -14.85
N THR A 29 -1.71 8.75 -16.14
CA THR A 29 -1.20 7.73 -17.08
C THR A 29 0.19 7.21 -16.68
N GLN A 30 1.04 8.06 -16.12
CA GLN A 30 2.36 7.66 -15.62
C GLN A 30 2.26 6.77 -14.38
N ILE A 31 1.21 6.94 -13.58
CA ILE A 31 0.96 6.11 -12.40
C ILE A 31 0.48 4.72 -12.81
N ILE A 32 -0.38 4.62 -13.83
CA ILE A 32 -0.85 3.33 -14.34
C ILE A 32 0.36 2.48 -14.78
N GLY A 33 1.28 3.05 -15.57
CA GLY A 33 2.50 2.36 -15.94
C GLY A 33 3.34 1.96 -14.72
N LEU A 34 3.49 2.85 -13.74
CA LEU A 34 4.26 2.58 -12.53
C LEU A 34 3.67 1.44 -11.68
N LEU A 35 2.34 1.33 -11.64
CA LEU A 35 1.64 0.22 -10.98
C LEU A 35 1.91 -1.10 -11.69
N GLU A 36 1.87 -1.10 -13.02
CA GLU A 36 2.11 -2.27 -13.88
C GLU A 36 3.53 -2.83 -13.71
N TYR A 37 4.55 -1.96 -13.62
CA TYR A 37 5.94 -2.39 -13.34
C TYR A 37 6.17 -2.89 -11.90
N SER A 38 5.31 -2.50 -10.96
CA SER A 38 5.48 -2.89 -9.54
C SER A 38 4.91 -4.28 -9.22
N GLU A 39 4.23 -4.92 -10.17
CA GLU A 39 3.59 -6.22 -9.97
C GLU A 39 4.55 -7.41 -10.17
N SER A 40 5.75 -7.16 -10.69
CA SER A 40 6.81 -8.18 -10.89
C SER A 40 7.74 -8.38 -9.69
N GLU A 41 7.62 -7.59 -8.62
CA GLU A 41 8.40 -7.82 -7.39
C GLU A 41 7.69 -8.80 -6.46
N PRO A 42 8.31 -9.95 -6.12
CA PRO A 42 7.73 -10.93 -5.22
C PRO A 42 7.59 -10.34 -3.82
N LYS A 43 6.39 -10.53 -3.26
CA LYS A 43 5.97 -10.20 -1.90
C LYS A 43 7.09 -10.41 -0.86
N SER A 44 7.70 -9.34 -0.36
CA SER A 44 8.42 -9.38 0.92
C SER A 44 8.24 -8.10 1.71
N SER A 45 7.16 -8.02 2.47
CA SER A 45 7.17 -7.47 3.84
C SER A 45 5.76 -7.59 4.42
N THR A 46 5.55 -8.73 5.04
CA THR A 46 4.69 -8.94 6.20
C THR A 46 4.64 -7.70 7.11
N ALA A 47 3.47 -7.07 7.22
CA ALA A 47 3.05 -6.49 8.49
C ALA A 47 2.15 -7.54 9.12
N SER A 48 2.74 -8.28 10.05
CA SER A 48 2.10 -9.33 10.84
C SER A 48 1.01 -8.72 11.72
N ASP A 49 -0.24 -8.80 11.29
CA ASP A 49 -1.39 -8.74 12.20
C ASP A 49 -1.68 -10.17 12.67
N ASP A 50 -0.78 -10.72 13.48
CA ASP A 50 -1.05 -11.93 14.26
C ASP A 50 -0.42 -11.75 15.65
N ASN A 51 -1.19 -11.14 16.56
CA ASN A 51 -1.06 -11.45 17.99
C ASN A 51 -2.44 -11.81 18.54
N SER A 52 -2.75 -13.08 18.34
CA SER A 52 -3.83 -13.84 18.93
C SER A 52 -3.77 -13.85 20.48
N LEU A 53 -4.94 -13.66 21.09
CA LEU A 53 -5.35 -14.10 22.44
C LEU A 53 -4.66 -13.46 23.67
N HIS A 54 -5.39 -12.59 24.37
CA HIS A 54 -5.43 -12.66 25.83
C HIS A 54 -6.81 -13.14 26.28
N ALA A 55 -6.86 -14.44 26.56
CA ALA A 55 -7.96 -15.12 27.19
C ALA A 55 -8.36 -14.45 28.52
N THR A 56 -9.66 -14.37 28.73
CA THR A 56 -10.34 -14.53 30.03
C THR A 56 -9.45 -15.00 31.19
N TYR A 57 -9.24 -14.17 32.20
CA TYR A 57 -9.31 -14.54 33.64
C TYR A 57 -9.11 -13.32 34.56
N LYS A 58 -10.16 -12.88 35.27
CA LYS A 58 -10.20 -12.80 36.75
C LYS A 58 -11.42 -11.99 37.24
N ARG A 59 -12.29 -12.73 37.94
CA ARG A 59 -13.22 -12.41 39.04
C ARG A 59 -13.75 -10.99 39.20
#